data_AF-A0A5J6V512-F1
#
_entry.id   AF-A0A5J6V512-F1
#
_cell.length_a   1.000
_cell.length_b   1.000
_cell.length_c   1.000
_cell.angle_alpha   90.00
_cell.angle_beta   90.00
_cell.angle_gamma   90.00
#
_symmetry.space_group_name_H-M   'P 1'
#
loop_
_entity.id
_entity.type
_entity.pdbx_description
1 polymer ?
#
loop_
_entity_poly.entity_id
_entity_poly.type
_entity_poly.pdbx_seq_one_letter_code
_entity_poly.pdbx_strand_id
1 'polypeptide(L)'
;MGKDAGMALNGVIFDFHQTLALAGSLKTWVRDAAAVSGDGDDQVSEILPVLRTVWERAGQRYPNSEWDLDPDLHRKAFTGVLTSEAACSPRLAAALYDTMPVQWVPAPGAIDLLQALKARGRRVGLVSNIGLDICPRLAQMGLLTHLDTVVLSYQEGLVKPDPRIFTLAADRLGLPADECVFVGDHPHADGGAVHAGMTSILVPARDHVPQLHIGTALLMHI
;
A
#
# COMPACT_ATOMS: atom_id res chain seq x y z
N MET A 1 -10.12 -42.54 -9.23
CA MET A 1 -9.22 -41.41 -9.52
C MET A 1 -10.05 -40.13 -9.48
N GLY A 2 -10.20 -39.55 -8.30
CA GLY A 2 -10.78 -38.21 -8.16
C GLY A 2 -9.75 -37.20 -8.66
N LYS A 3 -10.17 -36.28 -9.52
CA LYS A 3 -9.34 -35.13 -9.89
C LYS A 3 -9.20 -34.26 -8.65
N ASP A 4 -8.04 -34.29 -8.00
CA ASP A 4 -7.53 -33.09 -7.32
C ASP A 4 -7.20 -32.08 -8.43
N ALA A 5 -8.24 -31.42 -8.94
CA ALA A 5 -8.06 -30.20 -9.70
C ALA A 5 -7.76 -29.11 -8.69
N GLY A 6 -6.51 -29.07 -8.20
CA GLY A 6 -6.03 -27.90 -7.47
C GLY A 6 -6.29 -26.68 -8.34
N MET A 7 -7.10 -25.73 -7.86
CA MET A 7 -7.37 -24.47 -8.56
C MET A 7 -6.04 -23.87 -8.99
N ALA A 8 -5.84 -23.70 -10.29
CA ALA A 8 -4.62 -23.12 -10.80
C ALA A 8 -4.65 -21.61 -10.52
N LEU A 9 -3.93 -21.16 -9.50
CA LEU A 9 -3.77 -19.73 -9.21
C LEU A 9 -3.00 -19.08 -10.36
N ASN A 10 -3.67 -18.25 -11.16
CA ASN A 10 -3.10 -17.60 -12.35
C ASN A 10 -2.77 -16.12 -12.12
N GLY A 11 -3.38 -15.50 -11.12
CA GLY A 11 -3.19 -14.10 -10.75
C GLY A 11 -2.69 -13.92 -9.32
N VAL A 12 -1.76 -12.99 -9.12
CA VAL A 12 -1.35 -12.53 -7.79
C VAL A 12 -1.56 -11.04 -7.71
N ILE A 13 -2.42 -10.60 -6.80
CA ILE A 13 -2.76 -9.19 -6.60
C ILE A 13 -2.21 -8.78 -5.24
N PHE A 14 -1.43 -7.70 -5.20
CA PHE A 14 -0.78 -7.24 -3.99
C PHE A 14 -1.41 -5.95 -3.45
N ASP A 15 -1.43 -5.82 -2.13
CA ASP A 15 -1.44 -4.51 -1.51
C ASP A 15 -0.09 -3.77 -1.75
N PHE A 16 -0.11 -2.45 -1.56
CA PHE A 16 1.07 -1.61 -1.70
C PHE A 16 1.89 -1.46 -0.41
N HIS A 17 1.36 -0.79 0.62
CA HIS A 17 2.15 -0.34 1.77
C HIS A 17 2.29 -1.47 2.79
N GLN A 18 3.47 -1.64 3.40
CA GLN A 18 3.82 -2.80 4.24
C GLN A 18 3.83 -4.16 3.52
N THR A 19 3.44 -4.20 2.24
CA THR A 19 3.47 -5.39 1.38
C THR A 19 4.57 -5.31 0.32
N LEU A 20 4.39 -4.51 -0.74
CA LEU A 20 5.38 -4.32 -1.81
C LEU A 20 6.34 -3.16 -1.55
N ALA A 21 5.94 -2.18 -0.74
CA ALA A 21 6.76 -1.04 -0.38
C ALA A 21 6.66 -0.72 1.13
N LEU A 22 7.78 -0.27 1.70
CA LEU A 22 7.89 0.09 3.11
C LEU A 22 8.12 1.60 3.24
N ALA A 23 7.71 2.17 4.37
CA ALA A 23 8.13 3.52 4.72
C ALA A 23 9.66 3.54 4.91
N GLY A 24 10.31 4.56 4.35
CA GLY A 24 11.71 4.85 4.62
C GLY A 24 11.92 5.41 6.03
N SER A 25 13.04 6.11 6.20
CA SER A 25 13.38 6.74 7.48
C SER A 25 12.45 7.92 7.76
N LEU A 26 11.61 7.82 8.81
CA LEU A 26 10.79 8.94 9.28
C LEU A 26 11.64 10.19 9.58
N LYS A 27 12.87 10.01 10.10
CA LYS A 27 13.79 11.13 10.34
C LYS A 27 14.23 11.82 9.05
N THR A 28 14.47 11.05 7.99
CA THR A 28 14.81 11.59 6.68
C THR A 28 13.61 12.33 6.09
N TRP A 29 12.42 11.73 6.17
CA TRP A 29 11.19 12.36 5.71
C TRP A 29 10.93 13.72 6.37
N VAL A 30 11.03 13.81 7.71
CA VAL A 30 10.83 15.09 8.40
C VAL A 30 11.89 16.11 7.98
N ARG A 31 13.16 15.71 7.83
CA ARG A 31 14.22 16.62 7.35
C ARG A 31 13.93 17.14 5.94
N ASP A 32 13.53 16.26 5.03
CA ASP A 32 13.22 16.64 3.64
C ASP A 32 12.04 17.62 3.61
N ALA A 33 11.00 17.37 4.42
CA ALA A 33 9.85 18.25 4.56
C ALA A 33 10.20 19.61 5.21
N ALA A 34 11.10 19.62 6.21
CA ALA A 34 11.60 20.82 6.85
C ALA A 34 12.37 21.70 5.84
N ALA A 35 13.22 21.09 5.02
CA ALA A 35 13.94 21.80 3.96
C ALA A 35 13.01 22.44 2.91
N VAL A 36 11.90 21.78 2.57
CA VAL A 36 10.89 22.32 1.62
C VAL A 36 10.04 23.42 2.25
N SER A 37 9.65 23.27 3.52
CA SER A 37 8.79 24.24 4.23
C SER A 37 9.54 25.47 4.74
N GLY A 38 10.87 25.38 4.88
CA GLY A 38 11.70 26.38 5.53
C GLY A 38 11.54 26.42 7.06
N ASP A 39 10.91 25.40 7.64
CA ASP A 39 10.82 25.21 9.09
C ASP A 39 12.11 24.54 9.62
N GLY A 40 12.48 24.81 10.86
CA GLY A 40 13.69 24.26 11.49
C GLY A 40 13.51 22.82 12.00
N ASP A 41 14.61 22.08 12.15
CA ASP A 41 14.62 20.68 12.61
C ASP A 41 14.20 20.52 14.09
N ASP A 42 14.00 21.61 14.84
CA ASP A 42 13.69 21.58 16.27
C ASP A 42 12.34 20.91 16.59
N GLN A 43 11.41 20.85 15.61
CA GLN A 43 10.10 20.20 15.75
C GLN A 43 10.13 18.69 15.47
N VAL A 44 11.26 18.13 15.01
CA VAL A 44 11.37 16.73 14.57
C VAL A 44 10.99 15.75 15.68
N SER A 45 11.45 15.97 16.91
CA SER A 45 11.21 15.05 18.03
C SER A 45 9.73 14.93 18.40
N GLU A 46 8.96 16.02 18.24
CA GLU A 46 7.53 16.08 18.57
C GLU A 46 6.65 15.53 17.46
N ILE A 47 7.07 15.70 16.20
CA ILE A 47 6.32 15.23 15.02
C ILE A 47 6.41 13.71 14.88
N LEU A 48 7.58 13.11 15.15
CA LEU A 48 7.84 11.68 14.88
C LEU A 48 6.82 10.72 15.51
N PRO A 49 6.40 10.86 16.78
CA PRO A 49 5.38 9.99 17.37
C PRO A 49 4.01 10.08 16.68
N VAL A 50 3.59 11.29 16.30
CA VAL A 50 2.32 11.52 15.60
C VAL A 50 2.41 11.00 14.17
N LEU A 51 3.50 11.32 13.47
CA LEU A 51 3.74 10.90 12.09
C LEU A 51 3.74 9.38 11.93
N ARG A 52 4.31 8.64 12.90
CA ARG A 52 4.30 7.17 12.92
C ARG A 52 2.90 6.56 12.89
N THR A 53 1.92 7.26 13.47
CA THR A 53 0.55 6.78 13.67
C THR A 53 -0.48 7.65 12.95
N VAL A 54 -0.04 8.49 12.01
CA VAL A 54 -0.87 9.53 11.39
C VAL A 54 -2.08 8.93 10.67
N TRP A 55 -1.90 7.80 9.98
CA TRP A 55 -2.97 7.11 9.26
C TRP A 55 -3.95 6.40 10.20
N GLU A 56 -3.46 5.81 11.29
CA GLU A 56 -4.33 5.23 12.32
C GLU A 56 -5.19 6.31 12.98
N ARG A 57 -4.58 7.43 13.38
CA ARG A 57 -5.26 8.58 13.99
C ARG A 57 -6.27 9.22 13.05
N ALA A 58 -5.92 9.39 11.79
CA ALA A 58 -6.86 9.96 10.84
C ALA A 58 -7.99 8.96 10.52
N GLY A 59 -7.76 7.65 10.54
CA GLY A 59 -8.83 6.65 10.48
C GLY A 59 -9.79 6.72 11.68
N GLN A 60 -9.30 7.07 12.88
CA GLN A 60 -10.16 7.32 14.06
C GLN A 60 -11.00 8.60 13.91
N ARG A 61 -10.49 9.61 13.19
CA ARG A 61 -11.15 10.90 12.98
C ARG A 61 -12.11 10.90 11.78
N TYR A 62 -11.80 10.14 10.74
CA TYR A 62 -12.54 10.04 9.49
C TYR A 62 -12.89 8.56 9.24
N PRO A 63 -13.93 8.04 9.92
CA PRO A 63 -14.31 6.64 9.80
C PRO A 63 -14.76 6.29 8.37
N ASN A 64 -14.66 5.02 8.00
CA ASN A 64 -15.06 4.42 6.71
C ASN A 64 -14.12 4.65 5.51
N SER A 65 -12.93 5.21 5.74
CA SER A 65 -11.92 5.39 4.70
C SER A 65 -12.37 6.21 3.48
N GLU A 66 -13.35 7.12 3.63
CA GLU A 66 -13.79 8.02 2.54
C GLU A 66 -12.67 8.97 2.07
N TRP A 67 -11.73 9.29 2.94
CA TRP A 67 -10.51 10.04 2.61
C TRP A 67 -9.60 9.36 1.57
N ASP A 68 -9.67 8.04 1.36
CA ASP A 68 -8.88 7.35 0.35
C ASP A 68 -9.53 7.44 -1.04
N LEU A 69 -10.73 8.04 -1.12
CA LEU A 69 -11.48 8.21 -2.37
C LEU A 69 -11.28 9.60 -3.00
N ASP A 70 -10.71 10.55 -2.26
CA ASP A 70 -10.59 11.95 -2.69
C ASP A 70 -9.23 12.53 -2.25
N PRO A 71 -8.41 13.04 -3.19
CA PRO A 71 -7.08 13.57 -2.87
C PRO A 71 -7.06 14.75 -1.90
N ASP A 72 -8.10 15.61 -1.92
CA ASP A 72 -8.19 16.75 -1.02
C ASP A 72 -8.58 16.29 0.39
N LEU A 73 -9.49 15.31 0.51
CA LEU A 73 -9.82 14.69 1.80
C LEU A 73 -8.63 13.93 2.38
N HIS A 74 -7.89 13.17 1.57
CA HIS A 74 -6.69 12.45 1.99
C HIS A 74 -5.64 13.42 2.58
N ARG A 75 -5.37 14.51 1.86
CA ARG A 75 -4.48 15.59 2.32
C ARG A 75 -5.00 16.23 3.59
N LYS A 76 -6.27 16.59 3.63
CA LYS A 76 -6.90 17.25 4.78
C LYS A 76 -6.83 16.39 6.04
N ALA A 77 -7.04 15.09 5.89
CA ALA A 77 -7.03 14.17 7.01
C ALA A 77 -5.61 13.97 7.57
N PHE A 78 -4.61 13.78 6.71
CA PHE A 78 -3.20 13.72 7.11
C PHE A 78 -2.72 15.01 7.78
N THR A 79 -2.87 16.14 7.08
CA THR A 79 -2.41 17.45 7.58
C THR A 79 -3.20 17.89 8.81
N GLY A 80 -4.48 17.55 8.89
CA GLY A 80 -5.34 17.81 10.02
C GLY A 80 -4.87 17.14 11.30
N VAL A 81 -4.46 15.86 11.24
CA VAL A 81 -3.86 15.17 12.40
C VAL A 81 -2.57 15.84 12.82
N LEU A 82 -1.66 16.11 11.88
CA LEU A 82 -0.37 16.73 12.21
C LEU A 82 -0.52 18.12 12.83
N THR A 83 -1.43 18.94 12.31
CA THR A 83 -1.64 20.31 12.81
C THR A 83 -2.44 20.37 14.11
N SER A 84 -3.27 19.36 14.42
CA SER A 84 -4.03 19.34 15.68
C SER A 84 -3.34 18.62 16.83
N GLU A 85 -2.40 17.70 16.54
CA GLU A 85 -1.84 16.78 17.54
C GLU A 85 -0.32 16.86 17.68
N ALA A 86 0.37 17.57 16.78
CA ALA A 86 1.78 17.92 16.93
C ALA A 86 1.94 19.45 16.88
N ALA A 87 3.06 19.97 17.38
CA ALA A 87 3.46 21.37 17.15
C ALA A 87 3.94 21.59 15.70
N CYS A 88 3.25 21.01 14.72
CA CYS A 88 3.59 21.05 13.31
C CYS A 88 2.98 22.30 12.67
N SER A 89 3.81 23.12 12.03
CA SER A 89 3.31 24.26 11.24
C SER A 89 2.43 23.75 10.08
N PRO A 90 1.41 24.51 9.62
CA PRO A 90 0.64 24.13 8.44
C PRO A 90 1.51 23.93 7.18
N ARG A 91 2.62 24.68 7.06
CA ARG A 91 3.56 24.55 5.94
C ARG A 91 4.34 23.24 6.03
N LEU A 92 4.83 22.88 7.21
CA LEU A 92 5.52 21.62 7.44
C LEU A 92 4.58 20.42 7.27
N ALA A 93 3.34 20.51 7.75
CA ALA A 93 2.33 19.46 7.53
C ALA A 93 2.06 19.24 6.03
N ALA A 94 1.93 20.32 5.26
CA ALA A 94 1.79 20.25 3.80
C ALA A 94 3.03 19.63 3.15
N ALA A 95 4.24 20.08 3.53
CA ALA A 95 5.48 19.54 3.00
C ALA A 95 5.70 18.06 3.36
N LEU A 96 5.30 17.63 4.56
CA LEU A 96 5.30 16.21 4.95
C LEU A 96 4.40 15.41 4.02
N TYR A 97 3.19 15.88 3.74
CA TYR A 97 2.30 15.22 2.79
C TYR A 97 2.90 15.15 1.38
N ASP A 98 3.41 16.27 0.87
CA ASP A 98 3.93 16.37 -0.50
C ASP A 98 5.18 15.51 -0.72
N THR A 99 6.01 15.37 0.32
CA THR A 99 7.23 14.54 0.27
C THR A 99 6.97 13.09 0.65
N MET A 100 5.80 12.72 1.17
CA MET A 100 5.48 11.34 1.56
C MET A 100 5.78 10.33 0.45
N PRO A 101 5.38 10.55 -0.83
CA PRO A 101 5.52 9.51 -1.83
C PRO A 101 6.97 9.11 -2.11
N VAL A 102 7.91 10.05 -2.00
CA VAL A 102 9.32 9.78 -2.28
C VAL A 102 10.04 9.02 -1.16
N GLN A 103 9.36 8.80 -0.02
CA GLN A 103 9.93 8.09 1.13
C GLN A 103 9.70 6.59 1.08
N TRP A 104 8.78 6.09 0.25
CA TRP A 104 8.54 4.66 0.13
C TRP A 104 9.66 3.95 -0.62
N VAL A 105 10.18 2.86 -0.09
CA VAL A 105 11.21 2.04 -0.75
C VAL A 105 10.65 0.64 -1.03
N PRO A 106 11.14 -0.09 -2.06
CA PRO A 106 10.73 -1.47 -2.29
C PRO A 106 10.95 -2.32 -1.03
N ALA A 107 9.97 -3.16 -0.69
CA ALA A 107 10.18 -4.15 0.35
C ALA A 107 11.30 -5.12 -0.07
N PRO A 108 12.17 -5.58 0.85
CA PRO A 108 13.22 -6.53 0.53
C PRO A 108 12.67 -7.78 -0.18
N GLY A 109 13.22 -8.08 -1.36
CA GLY A 109 12.81 -9.21 -2.22
C GLY A 109 11.52 -8.98 -3.02
N ALA A 110 10.89 -7.79 -2.98
CA ALA A 110 9.68 -7.51 -3.75
C ALA A 110 9.92 -7.64 -5.26
N ILE A 111 10.98 -7.00 -5.78
CA ILE A 111 11.31 -7.05 -7.21
C ILE A 111 11.57 -8.51 -7.65
N ASP A 112 12.39 -9.24 -6.89
CA ASP A 112 12.71 -10.64 -7.20
C ASP A 112 11.46 -11.53 -7.20
N LEU A 113 10.53 -11.32 -6.25
CA LEU A 113 9.24 -12.01 -6.23
C LEU A 113 8.42 -11.69 -7.48
N LEU A 114 8.27 -10.41 -7.84
CA LEU A 114 7.47 -10.04 -9.01
C LEU A 114 8.08 -10.61 -10.30
N GLN A 115 9.40 -10.58 -10.44
CA GLN A 115 10.10 -11.23 -11.56
C GLN A 115 9.86 -12.74 -11.60
N ALA A 116 9.96 -13.40 -10.44
CA ALA A 116 9.74 -14.84 -10.31
C ALA A 116 8.30 -15.25 -10.65
N LEU A 117 7.31 -14.42 -10.33
CA LEU A 117 5.91 -14.62 -10.71
C LEU A 117 5.71 -14.47 -12.22
N LYS A 118 6.27 -13.42 -12.82
CA LYS A 118 6.21 -13.21 -14.28
C LYS A 118 6.90 -14.34 -15.05
N ALA A 119 8.05 -14.81 -14.58
CA ALA A 119 8.75 -15.95 -15.17
C ALA A 119 7.94 -17.26 -15.12
N ARG A 120 7.02 -17.39 -14.16
CA ARG A 120 6.06 -18.52 -14.06
C ARG A 120 4.77 -18.29 -14.85
N GLY A 121 4.68 -17.21 -15.63
CA GLY A 121 3.50 -16.88 -16.42
C GLY A 121 2.32 -16.35 -15.61
N ARG A 122 2.53 -15.93 -14.35
CA ARG A 122 1.47 -15.35 -13.53
C ARG A 122 1.20 -13.90 -13.95
N ARG A 123 -0.07 -13.50 -13.89
CA ARG A 123 -0.49 -12.10 -14.00
C ARG A 123 -0.36 -11.45 -12.63
N VAL A 124 0.09 -10.20 -12.61
CA VAL A 124 0.42 -9.50 -11.36
C VAL A 124 -0.32 -8.18 -11.29
N GLY A 125 -1.09 -7.95 -10.22
CA GLY A 125 -1.82 -6.72 -10.00
C GLY A 125 -1.45 -6.03 -8.69
N LEU A 126 -1.82 -4.76 -8.57
CA LEU A 126 -1.72 -3.98 -7.33
C LEU A 126 -3.07 -3.32 -7.02
N VAL A 127 -3.51 -3.38 -5.77
CA VAL A 127 -4.68 -2.67 -5.24
C VAL A 127 -4.29 -1.90 -3.98
N SER A 128 -4.50 -0.60 -3.95
CA SER A 128 -4.15 0.24 -2.80
C SER A 128 -5.31 1.17 -2.40
N ASN A 129 -5.62 1.20 -1.10
CA ASN A 129 -6.37 2.29 -0.49
C ASN A 129 -5.41 3.48 -0.37
N ILE A 130 -5.56 4.47 -1.23
CA ILE A 130 -4.70 5.63 -1.29
C ILE A 130 -5.39 6.79 -1.98
N GLY A 131 -5.23 8.01 -1.45
CA GLY A 131 -5.78 9.23 -2.01
C GLY A 131 -4.93 9.94 -3.08
N LEU A 132 -3.93 9.28 -3.68
CA LEU A 132 -3.03 9.94 -4.66
C LEU A 132 -2.44 8.97 -5.69
N ASP A 133 -1.96 9.53 -6.81
CA ASP A 133 -1.27 8.75 -7.84
C ASP A 133 0.13 8.30 -7.38
N ILE A 134 0.30 6.98 -7.22
CA ILE A 134 1.60 6.37 -6.89
C ILE A 134 2.32 5.78 -8.09
N CYS A 135 1.76 5.81 -9.30
CA CYS A 135 2.40 5.24 -10.49
C CYS A 135 3.80 5.82 -10.76
N PRO A 136 4.04 7.15 -10.63
CA PRO A 136 5.39 7.70 -10.74
C PRO A 136 6.36 7.11 -9.72
N ARG A 137 5.91 6.87 -8.48
CA ARG A 137 6.76 6.27 -7.45
C ARG A 137 7.01 4.79 -7.71
N LEU A 138 6.00 4.03 -8.13
CA LEU A 138 6.15 2.64 -8.53
C LEU A 138 7.16 2.48 -9.67
N ALA A 139 7.18 3.41 -10.63
CA ALA A 139 8.16 3.44 -11.72
C ALA A 139 9.58 3.70 -11.20
N GLN A 140 9.76 4.71 -10.34
CA GLN A 140 11.07 5.02 -9.73
C GLN A 140 11.61 3.86 -8.88
N MET A 141 10.72 3.11 -8.22
CA MET A 141 11.05 1.93 -7.43
C MET A 141 11.30 0.68 -8.27
N GLY A 142 11.09 0.73 -9.60
CA GLY A 142 11.23 -0.42 -10.50
C GLY A 142 10.14 -1.48 -10.34
N LEU A 143 9.04 -1.17 -9.63
CA LEU A 143 7.93 -2.11 -9.43
C LEU A 143 6.95 -2.07 -10.61
N LEU A 144 6.69 -0.88 -11.16
CA LEU A 144 5.63 -0.67 -12.15
C LEU A 144 5.78 -1.57 -13.39
N THR A 145 7.01 -1.82 -13.85
CA THR A 145 7.30 -2.65 -15.02
C THR A 145 6.92 -4.13 -14.83
N HIS A 146 6.66 -4.56 -13.60
CA HIS A 146 6.25 -5.93 -13.28
C HIS A 146 4.75 -6.06 -12.98
N LEU A 147 3.99 -4.96 -12.98
CA LEU A 147 2.57 -4.94 -12.71
C LEU A 147 1.79 -4.89 -14.04
N ASP A 148 0.89 -5.85 -14.24
CA ASP A 148 -0.04 -5.88 -15.37
C ASP A 148 -1.24 -4.94 -15.15
N THR A 149 -1.56 -4.61 -13.89
CA THR A 149 -2.59 -3.63 -13.53
C THR A 149 -2.26 -2.93 -12.21
N VAL A 150 -2.71 -1.68 -12.09
CA VAL A 150 -2.68 -0.88 -10.86
C VAL A 150 -4.08 -0.33 -10.64
N VAL A 151 -4.62 -0.53 -9.44
CA VAL A 151 -5.96 -0.11 -9.00
C VAL A 151 -5.80 0.73 -7.75
N LEU A 152 -6.11 2.02 -7.84
CA LEU A 152 -5.98 2.98 -6.74
C LEU A 152 -7.36 3.47 -6.33
N SER A 153 -7.69 3.42 -5.04
CA SER A 153 -9.05 3.69 -4.55
C SER A 153 -9.63 5.03 -5.01
N TYR A 154 -8.82 6.10 -4.98
CA TYR A 154 -9.26 7.44 -5.40
C TYR A 154 -9.61 7.53 -6.89
N GLN A 155 -9.01 6.70 -7.74
CA GLN A 155 -9.31 6.68 -9.18
C GLN A 155 -10.61 5.94 -9.45
N GLU A 156 -10.89 4.90 -8.68
CA GLU A 156 -12.00 3.98 -8.96
C GLU A 156 -13.26 4.30 -8.15
N GLY A 157 -13.17 5.13 -7.11
CA GLY A 157 -14.28 5.39 -6.19
C GLY A 157 -14.65 4.16 -5.36
N LEU A 158 -13.71 3.21 -5.20
CA LEU A 158 -13.87 1.96 -4.46
C LEU A 158 -12.72 1.84 -3.46
N VAL A 159 -12.99 1.28 -2.28
CA VAL A 159 -11.99 1.14 -1.21
C VAL A 159 -12.09 -0.25 -0.60
N LYS A 160 -10.95 -0.88 -0.28
CA LYS A 160 -10.95 -2.13 0.49
C LYS A 160 -11.57 -1.87 1.87
N PRO A 161 -12.45 -2.73 2.39
CA PRO A 161 -12.70 -4.13 1.98
C PRO A 161 -13.86 -4.35 0.99
N ASP A 162 -14.34 -3.33 0.25
CA ASP A 162 -15.40 -3.53 -0.74
C ASP A 162 -14.98 -4.59 -1.79
N PRO A 163 -15.70 -5.73 -1.94
CA PRO A 163 -15.31 -6.80 -2.86
C PRO A 163 -15.15 -6.32 -4.31
N ARG A 164 -15.84 -5.24 -4.71
CA ARG A 164 -15.81 -4.72 -6.08
C ARG A 164 -14.42 -4.23 -6.51
N ILE A 165 -13.59 -3.72 -5.59
CA ILE A 165 -12.24 -3.28 -5.94
C ILE A 165 -11.32 -4.45 -6.29
N PHE A 166 -11.52 -5.59 -5.62
CA PHE A 166 -10.79 -6.82 -5.88
C PHE A 166 -11.26 -7.45 -7.19
N THR A 167 -12.57 -7.54 -7.42
CA THR A 167 -13.14 -8.01 -8.70
C THR A 167 -12.64 -7.16 -9.87
N LEU A 168 -12.63 -5.83 -9.72
CA LEU A 168 -12.08 -4.91 -10.74
C LEU A 168 -10.62 -5.22 -11.08
N ALA A 169 -9.79 -5.52 -10.07
CA ALA A 169 -8.40 -5.88 -10.29
C ALA A 169 -8.26 -7.20 -11.07
N ALA A 170 -9.04 -8.23 -10.71
CA ALA A 170 -9.06 -9.50 -11.44
C ALA A 170 -9.55 -9.33 -12.90
N ASP A 171 -10.61 -8.55 -13.11
CA ASP A 171 -11.15 -8.25 -14.44
C ASP A 171 -10.10 -7.57 -15.32
N ARG A 172 -9.33 -6.61 -14.78
CA ARG A 172 -8.22 -5.96 -15.50
C ARG A 172 -7.07 -6.91 -15.81
N LEU A 173 -6.87 -7.95 -15.00
CA LEU A 173 -5.93 -9.03 -15.31
C LEU A 173 -6.48 -10.00 -16.37
N GLY A 174 -7.79 -9.96 -16.64
CA GLY A 174 -8.49 -10.92 -17.50
C GLY A 174 -8.60 -12.30 -16.87
N LEU A 175 -8.74 -12.36 -15.55
CA LEU A 175 -8.82 -13.59 -14.77
C LEU A 175 -10.11 -13.61 -13.95
N PRO A 176 -10.73 -14.78 -13.73
CA PRO A 176 -11.77 -14.92 -12.74
C PRO A 176 -11.16 -14.76 -11.33
N ALA A 177 -11.96 -14.26 -10.38
CA ALA A 177 -11.46 -13.93 -9.05
C ALA A 177 -11.01 -15.17 -8.26
N ASP A 178 -11.61 -16.34 -8.49
CA ASP A 178 -11.22 -17.61 -7.87
C ASP A 178 -9.88 -18.17 -8.37
N GLU A 179 -9.36 -17.67 -9.50
CA GLU A 179 -7.99 -17.92 -9.96
C GLU A 179 -6.97 -16.89 -9.46
N CYS A 180 -7.40 -15.93 -8.62
CA CYS A 180 -6.55 -14.90 -8.04
C CYS A 180 -6.28 -15.16 -6.55
N VAL A 181 -5.06 -14.84 -6.12
CA VAL A 181 -4.72 -14.65 -4.71
C VAL A 181 -4.45 -13.19 -4.43
N PHE A 182 -5.04 -12.68 -3.35
CA PHE A 182 -4.73 -11.37 -2.80
C PHE A 182 -3.69 -11.48 -1.68
N VAL A 183 -2.68 -10.62 -1.68
CA VAL A 183 -1.59 -10.62 -0.71
C VAL A 183 -1.50 -9.24 -0.09
N GLY A 184 -1.73 -9.12 1.21
CA GLY A 184 -1.68 -7.84 1.91
C GLY A 184 -1.35 -7.98 3.39
N ASP A 185 -1.28 -6.88 4.14
CA ASP A 185 -0.88 -6.85 5.53
C ASP A 185 -2.04 -6.55 6.50
N HIS A 186 -3.17 -6.06 6.01
CA HIS A 186 -4.25 -5.53 6.83
C HIS A 186 -5.43 -6.51 6.91
N PRO A 187 -5.66 -7.21 8.05
CA PRO A 187 -6.66 -8.26 8.15
C PRO A 187 -8.08 -7.86 7.73
N HIS A 188 -8.54 -6.68 8.16
CA HIS A 188 -9.87 -6.19 7.83
C HIS A 188 -9.99 -5.74 6.36
N ALA A 189 -9.11 -4.84 5.89
CA ALA A 189 -9.17 -4.32 4.53
C ALA A 189 -8.89 -5.42 3.48
N ASP A 190 -7.79 -6.15 3.62
CA ASP A 190 -7.34 -7.12 2.62
C ASP A 190 -8.12 -8.43 2.70
N GLY A 191 -8.62 -8.80 3.89
CA GLY A 191 -9.51 -9.95 4.06
C GLY A 191 -10.81 -9.84 3.25
N GLY A 192 -11.20 -8.64 2.83
CA GLY A 192 -12.33 -8.41 1.92
C GLY A 192 -12.21 -9.15 0.58
N ALA A 193 -10.99 -9.50 0.15
CA ALA A 193 -10.75 -10.27 -1.07
C ALA A 193 -11.49 -11.63 -1.09
N VAL A 194 -11.71 -12.24 0.07
CA VAL A 194 -12.46 -13.51 0.19
C VAL A 194 -13.91 -13.34 -0.26
N HIS A 195 -14.51 -12.17 -0.02
CA HIS A 195 -15.87 -11.87 -0.48
C HIS A 195 -15.96 -11.62 -1.98
N ALA A 196 -14.83 -11.39 -2.66
CA ALA A 196 -14.73 -11.36 -4.11
C ALA A 196 -14.47 -12.76 -4.72
N GLY A 197 -14.30 -13.80 -3.90
CA GLY A 197 -13.99 -15.16 -4.35
C GLY A 197 -12.50 -15.49 -4.41
N MET A 198 -11.62 -14.58 -3.98
CA MET A 198 -10.17 -14.80 -3.99
C MET A 198 -9.69 -15.58 -2.78
N THR A 199 -8.54 -16.24 -2.92
CA THR A 199 -7.73 -16.62 -1.75
C THR A 199 -7.07 -15.36 -1.18
N SER A 200 -7.02 -15.19 0.14
CA SER A 200 -6.33 -14.07 0.79
C SER A 200 -5.17 -14.57 1.65
N ILE A 201 -3.98 -14.01 1.45
CA ILE A 201 -2.77 -14.27 2.24
C ILE A 201 -2.41 -12.99 2.98
N LEU A 202 -2.38 -13.07 4.32
CA LEU A 202 -1.91 -11.96 5.15
C LEU A 202 -0.43 -12.12 5.45
N VAL A 203 0.36 -11.09 5.12
CA VAL A 203 1.76 -10.98 5.53
C VAL A 203 1.85 -10.20 6.83
N PRO A 204 2.67 -10.63 7.81
CA PRO A 204 2.84 -9.86 9.04
C PRO A 204 3.39 -8.46 8.75
N ALA A 205 2.83 -7.46 9.42
CA ALA A 205 3.36 -6.10 9.43
C ALA A 205 4.85 -6.12 9.84
N ARG A 206 5.70 -5.46 9.04
CA ARG A 206 7.17 -5.57 9.16
C ARG A 206 7.74 -4.50 10.08
N ASP A 207 7.38 -4.56 11.36
CA ASP A 207 8.00 -3.70 12.36
C ASP A 207 9.38 -4.26 12.77
N HIS A 208 10.45 -3.59 12.33
CA HIS A 208 11.83 -3.77 12.84
C HIS A 208 12.44 -5.20 12.82
N VAL A 209 11.86 -6.17 12.10
CA VAL A 209 12.42 -7.54 11.99
C VAL A 209 13.29 -7.69 10.72
N PRO A 210 14.46 -8.36 10.79
CA PRO A 210 15.27 -8.64 9.62
C PRO A 210 14.56 -9.59 8.65
N GLN A 211 14.40 -9.14 7.40
CA GLN A 211 14.45 -9.96 6.17
C GLN A 211 13.61 -11.25 6.14
N LEU A 212 12.29 -11.15 6.32
CA LEU A 212 11.40 -12.16 5.72
C LEU A 212 11.27 -11.88 4.22
N HIS A 213 11.93 -12.70 3.42
CA HIS A 213 11.79 -12.73 1.97
C HIS A 213 10.33 -13.11 1.65
N ILE A 214 9.53 -12.12 1.22
CA ILE A 214 8.13 -12.36 0.81
C ILE A 214 8.05 -13.47 -0.24
N GLY A 215 9.12 -13.65 -1.02
CA GLY A 215 9.27 -14.67 -2.04
C GLY A 215 9.18 -16.13 -1.57
N THR A 216 9.76 -16.49 -0.42
CA THR A 216 9.98 -17.92 -0.11
C THR A 216 8.70 -18.63 0.34
N ALA A 217 7.80 -17.95 1.06
CA ALA A 217 6.55 -18.54 1.53
C ALA A 217 5.47 -18.54 0.44
N LEU A 218 5.37 -17.45 -0.34
CA LEU A 218 4.37 -17.32 -1.41
C LEU A 218 4.64 -18.28 -2.56
N LEU A 219 5.88 -18.40 -3.05
CA LEU A 219 6.20 -19.28 -4.18
C LEU A 219 6.04 -20.79 -3.90
N MET A 220 5.87 -21.21 -2.64
CA MET A 220 5.56 -22.61 -2.30
C MET A 220 4.08 -22.96 -2.51
N HIS A 221 3.22 -21.95 -2.64
CA HIS A 221 1.75 -22.10 -2.69
C HIS A 221 1.13 -21.63 -4.01
N ILE A 222 1.93 -21.14 -4.98
CA ILE A 222 1.51 -20.58 -6.28
C ILE A 222 2.39 -21.11 -7.42
#